data_AF-A0A968RUW6-F1
#
_entry.id   AF-A0A968RUW6-F1
#
_cell.length_a   1.000
_cell.length_b   1.000
_cell.length_c   1.000
_cell.angle_alpha   90.00
_cell.angle_beta   90.00
_cell.angle_gamma   90.00
#
_symmetry.space_group_name_H-M   'P 1'
#
loop_
_entity.id
_entity.type
_entity.pdbx_description
1 polymer ?
#
loop_
_entity_poly.entity_id
_entity_poly.type
_entity_poly.pdbx_seq_one_letter_code
_entity_poly.pdbx_strand_id
1 'polypeptide(L)'
;MDTVICRFSEQLPHRVFLEVPKTRQDWIAFIKSVPKWWWHPDDKLWSIPKNKETAQQCKAFFGTALVIDSSTSVSTTMVEKISTIPQLPISTYQITIHLHPQKKDWLLLHLPSSLITQQLPTVKNIHGRKWNADLSMWEIPYTQVTVRLWRIL
;
A
#
# COMPACT_ATOMS: atom_id res chain seq x y z
N MET A 1 2.64 -24.43 -19.52
CA MET A 1 2.37 -24.64 -18.08
C MET A 1 2.19 -23.27 -17.47
N ASP A 2 1.11 -23.05 -16.73
CA ASP A 2 0.94 -21.79 -15.99
C ASP A 2 1.95 -21.75 -14.85
N THR A 3 2.59 -20.61 -14.66
CA THR A 3 3.54 -20.37 -13.56
C THR A 3 3.21 -19.05 -12.89
N VAL A 4 3.57 -18.94 -11.61
CA VAL A 4 3.56 -17.69 -10.85
C VAL A 4 4.98 -17.24 -10.69
N ILE A 5 5.31 -16.06 -11.22
CA ILE A 5 6.64 -15.49 -11.09
C ILE A 5 6.65 -14.62 -9.83
N CYS A 6 7.44 -15.02 -8.85
CA CYS A 6 7.70 -14.26 -7.65
C CYS A 6 8.99 -13.47 -7.80
N ARG A 7 8.90 -12.15 -7.67
CA ARG A 7 10.04 -11.23 -7.73
C ARG A 7 10.13 -10.38 -6.47
N PHE A 8 11.32 -9.84 -6.25
CA PHE A 8 11.63 -8.96 -5.13
C PHE A 8 11.91 -7.54 -5.62
N SER A 9 11.72 -6.58 -4.73
CA SER A 9 12.16 -5.19 -4.94
C SER A 9 13.03 -4.78 -3.75
N GLU A 10 14.15 -4.14 -4.03
CA GLU A 10 15.03 -3.58 -2.99
C GLU A 10 14.38 -2.43 -2.24
N GLN A 11 13.43 -1.76 -2.89
CA GLN A 11 12.84 -0.53 -2.39
C GLN A 11 11.58 -0.79 -1.54
N LEU A 12 10.92 -1.92 -1.75
CA LEU A 12 9.87 -2.44 -0.88
C LEU A 12 10.29 -3.81 -0.32
N PRO A 13 11.34 -3.87 0.53
CA PRO A 13 11.91 -5.13 1.00
C PRO A 13 10.92 -5.94 1.85
N HIS A 14 9.87 -5.30 2.37
CA HIS A 14 8.81 -5.91 3.16
C HIS A 14 7.68 -6.51 2.31
N ARG A 15 7.79 -6.47 0.98
CA ARG A 15 6.78 -7.03 0.06
C ARG A 15 7.42 -7.97 -0.96
N VAL A 16 6.62 -8.88 -1.48
CA VAL A 16 6.95 -9.70 -2.64
C VAL A 16 5.94 -9.43 -3.74
N PHE A 17 6.38 -9.53 -4.98
CA PHE A 17 5.59 -9.24 -6.15
C PHE A 17 5.31 -10.52 -6.93
N LEU A 18 4.06 -10.75 -7.26
CA LEU A 18 3.57 -11.97 -7.91
C LEU A 18 2.94 -11.63 -9.25
N GLU A 19 3.51 -12.18 -10.32
CA GLU A 19 2.92 -12.19 -11.64
C GLU A 19 2.06 -13.45 -11.78
N VAL A 20 0.75 -13.28 -11.91
CA VAL A 20 -0.23 -14.37 -11.94
C VAL A 20 -1.02 -14.32 -13.25
N PRO A 21 -1.11 -15.43 -14.01
CA PRO A 21 -1.93 -15.51 -15.20
C PRO A 21 -3.40 -15.20 -14.92
N LYS A 22 -4.01 -14.35 -15.77
CA LYS A 22 -5.42 -13.92 -15.62
C LYS A 22 -6.42 -15.08 -15.74
N THR A 23 -6.03 -16.15 -16.41
CA THR A 23 -6.83 -17.38 -16.59
C THR A 23 -6.96 -18.16 -15.28
N ARG A 24 -6.06 -17.97 -14.31
CA ARG A 24 -6.01 -18.69 -13.04
C ARG A 24 -6.73 -17.92 -11.94
N GLN A 25 -8.06 -17.96 -12.01
CA GLN A 25 -8.94 -17.32 -11.01
C GLN A 25 -8.77 -17.93 -9.61
N ASP A 26 -8.43 -19.21 -9.51
CA ASP A 26 -8.05 -19.90 -8.27
C ASP A 26 -6.85 -19.24 -7.58
N TRP A 27 -5.84 -18.84 -8.36
CA TRP A 27 -4.63 -18.19 -7.87
C TRP A 27 -4.88 -16.75 -7.43
N ILE A 28 -5.70 -16.04 -8.19
CA ILE A 28 -6.13 -14.68 -7.82
C ILE A 28 -6.96 -14.71 -6.53
N ALA A 29 -7.86 -15.69 -6.38
CA ALA A 29 -8.65 -15.86 -5.17
C ALA A 29 -7.76 -16.12 -3.94
N PHE A 30 -6.71 -16.95 -4.10
CA PHE A 30 -5.72 -17.16 -3.05
C PHE A 30 -5.01 -15.86 -2.66
N ILE A 31 -4.49 -15.08 -3.62
CA ILE A 31 -3.82 -13.80 -3.32
C ILE A 31 -4.76 -12.84 -2.57
N LYS A 32 -6.02 -12.77 -2.99
CA LYS A 32 -7.03 -11.93 -2.33
C LYS A 32 -7.39 -12.39 -0.91
N SER A 33 -7.02 -13.61 -0.52
CA SER A 33 -7.19 -14.09 0.85
C SER A 33 -6.06 -13.63 1.80
N VAL A 34 -4.89 -13.26 1.26
CA VAL A 34 -3.72 -12.86 2.05
C VAL A 34 -3.87 -11.44 2.61
N PRO A 35 -3.77 -11.20 3.93
CA PRO A 35 -3.90 -9.85 4.48
C PRO A 35 -2.93 -8.86 3.84
N LYS A 36 -3.42 -7.64 3.58
CA LYS A 36 -2.65 -6.54 2.95
C LYS A 36 -2.15 -6.83 1.53
N TRP A 37 -2.85 -7.70 0.78
CA TRP A 37 -2.65 -7.85 -0.65
C TRP A 37 -2.91 -6.53 -1.40
N TRP A 38 -2.23 -6.36 -2.54
CA TRP A 38 -2.40 -5.20 -3.41
C TRP A 38 -2.27 -5.61 -4.87
N TRP A 39 -3.01 -4.92 -5.74
CA TRP A 39 -2.90 -5.04 -7.19
C TRP A 39 -2.26 -3.77 -7.76
N HIS A 40 -1.19 -3.92 -8.54
CA HIS A 40 -0.52 -2.84 -9.25
C HIS A 40 -1.03 -2.81 -10.69
N PRO A 41 -1.99 -1.93 -11.03
CA PRO A 41 -2.59 -1.92 -12.37
C PRO A 41 -1.61 -1.48 -13.46
N ASP A 42 -0.71 -0.54 -13.13
CA ASP A 42 0.30 0.01 -14.05
C ASP A 42 1.29 -1.09 -14.47
N ASP A 43 1.77 -1.88 -13.50
CA ASP A 43 2.76 -2.93 -13.70
C ASP A 43 2.13 -4.33 -13.91
N LYS A 44 0.80 -4.44 -13.85
CA LYS A 44 0.01 -5.67 -14.00
C LYS A 44 0.48 -6.84 -13.10
N LEU A 45 0.79 -6.53 -11.85
CA LEU A 45 1.33 -7.50 -10.88
C LEU A 45 0.67 -7.35 -9.51
N TRP A 46 0.65 -8.43 -8.74
CA TRP A 46 0.15 -8.42 -7.37
C TRP A 46 1.31 -8.19 -6.40
N SER A 47 1.05 -7.64 -5.22
CA SER A 47 2.02 -7.64 -4.13
C SER A 47 1.41 -8.01 -2.79
N ILE A 48 2.15 -8.79 -2.02
CA ILE A 48 1.73 -9.27 -0.70
C ILE A 48 2.87 -9.09 0.32
N PRO A 49 2.58 -9.11 1.63
CA PRO A 49 3.62 -8.96 2.65
C PRO A 49 4.66 -10.07 2.60
N LYS A 50 5.94 -9.68 2.66
CA LYS A 50 7.08 -10.59 2.81
C LYS A 50 7.24 -10.95 4.28
N ASN A 51 6.52 -11.97 4.72
CA ASN A 51 6.70 -12.57 6.04
C ASN A 51 6.75 -14.10 5.94
N LYS A 52 7.13 -14.78 7.03
CA LYS A 52 7.32 -16.24 7.04
C LYS A 52 6.01 -17.00 6.75
N GLU A 53 4.89 -16.50 7.27
CA GLU A 53 3.58 -17.13 7.10
C GLU A 53 3.11 -17.08 5.64
N THR A 54 3.12 -15.89 5.03
CA THR A 54 2.79 -15.70 3.62
C THR A 54 3.70 -16.53 2.70
N ALA A 55 5.00 -16.62 3.03
CA ALA A 55 5.93 -17.45 2.27
C ALA A 55 5.59 -18.94 2.35
N GLN A 56 5.22 -19.44 3.53
CA GLN A 56 4.75 -20.82 3.71
C GLN A 56 3.46 -21.08 2.96
N GLN A 57 2.48 -20.18 3.04
CA GLN A 57 1.21 -20.28 2.32
C GLN A 57 1.42 -20.30 0.80
N CYS A 58 2.26 -19.40 0.27
CA CYS A 58 2.56 -19.36 -1.16
C CYS A 58 3.26 -20.64 -1.62
N LYS A 59 4.21 -21.16 -0.84
CA LYS A 59 4.91 -22.40 -1.16
C LYS A 59 3.97 -23.62 -1.11
N ALA A 60 3.07 -23.67 -0.14
CA ALA A 60 2.08 -24.74 -0.02
C ALA A 60 1.03 -24.71 -1.14
N PHE A 61 0.57 -23.52 -1.54
CA PHE A 61 -0.49 -23.37 -2.53
C PHE A 61 0.02 -23.47 -3.98
N PHE A 62 1.09 -22.74 -4.32
CA PHE A 62 1.61 -22.72 -5.69
C PHE A 62 2.57 -23.87 -5.98
N GLY A 63 3.21 -24.46 -4.95
CA GLY A 63 4.08 -25.62 -5.10
C GLY A 63 5.16 -25.42 -6.18
N THR A 64 5.16 -26.31 -7.17
CA THR A 64 6.10 -26.28 -8.31
C THR A 64 5.79 -25.21 -9.35
N ALA A 65 4.60 -24.61 -9.33
CA ALA A 65 4.25 -23.50 -10.21
C ALA A 65 4.87 -22.16 -9.77
N LEU A 66 5.39 -22.09 -8.54
CA LEU A 66 6.06 -20.90 -8.02
C LEU A 66 7.50 -20.83 -8.53
N VAL A 67 7.76 -19.87 -9.41
CA VAL A 67 9.11 -19.57 -9.91
C VAL A 67 9.63 -18.35 -9.18
N ILE A 68 10.70 -18.52 -8.40
CA ILE A 68 11.36 -17.41 -7.72
C ILE A 68 12.42 -16.85 -8.67
N ASP A 69 12.15 -15.67 -9.22
CA ASP A 69 13.12 -14.93 -10.02
C ASP A 69 13.85 -13.93 -9.12
N SER A 70 15.05 -14.32 -8.69
CA SER A 70 15.97 -13.46 -7.93
C SER A 70 16.89 -12.62 -8.82
N SER A 71 16.86 -12.83 -10.14
CA SER A 71 17.74 -12.15 -11.10
C SER A 71 17.15 -10.83 -11.60
N THR A 72 15.82 -10.72 -11.63
CA THR A 72 15.12 -9.52 -12.08
C THR A 72 14.50 -8.77 -10.89
N SER A 73 15.18 -7.72 -10.41
CA SER A 73 14.59 -6.81 -9.43
C SER A 73 13.42 -6.05 -10.06
N VAL A 74 12.26 -6.05 -9.42
CA VAL A 74 11.11 -5.28 -9.90
C VAL A 74 11.26 -3.83 -9.46
N SER A 75 11.63 -2.98 -10.40
CA SER A 75 11.39 -1.55 -10.34
C SER A 75 9.93 -1.30 -10.71
N THR A 76 9.04 -1.37 -9.73
CA THR A 76 7.62 -1.02 -9.95
C THR A 76 7.58 0.47 -10.30
N THR A 77 6.78 0.90 -11.28
CA THR A 77 6.56 2.35 -11.54
C THR A 77 6.03 3.10 -10.31
N MET A 78 5.43 2.36 -9.37
CA MET A 78 5.09 2.81 -8.03
C MET A 78 6.30 3.29 -7.22
N VAL A 79 7.48 2.72 -7.41
CA VAL A 79 8.64 3.09 -6.61
C VAL A 79 9.33 4.35 -7.10
N GLU A 80 9.29 4.67 -8.39
CA GLU A 80 9.66 6.02 -8.84
C GLU A 80 8.77 7.09 -8.17
N LYS A 81 7.51 6.73 -7.86
CA LYS A 81 6.57 7.59 -7.12
C LYS A 81 6.81 7.60 -5.59
N ILE A 82 7.23 6.51 -4.95
CA ILE A 82 7.49 6.48 -3.50
C ILE A 82 8.88 7.07 -3.16
N SER A 83 9.88 6.88 -4.03
CA SER A 83 11.25 7.41 -3.85
C SER A 83 11.31 8.94 -3.79
N THR A 84 10.26 9.62 -4.25
CA THR A 84 10.13 11.09 -4.22
C THR A 84 9.37 11.62 -3.00
N ILE A 85 8.89 10.76 -2.09
CA ILE A 85 8.24 11.21 -0.87
C ILE A 85 9.33 11.35 0.21
N PRO A 86 9.66 12.58 0.65
CA PRO A 86 10.54 12.76 1.81
C PRO A 86 9.96 11.96 2.98
N GLN A 87 10.79 11.35 3.84
CA GLN A 87 10.31 10.72 5.08
C GLN A 87 9.57 11.79 5.91
N LEU A 88 8.25 11.85 5.76
CA LEU A 88 7.44 12.86 6.43
C LEU A 88 7.46 12.55 7.93
N PRO A 89 7.68 13.55 8.79
CA PRO A 89 7.74 13.34 10.23
C PRO A 89 6.36 12.90 10.73
N ILE A 90 6.22 11.61 11.02
CA ILE A 90 5.03 11.01 11.61
C ILE A 90 5.18 10.98 13.14
N SER A 91 4.13 11.41 13.84
CA SER A 91 4.05 11.31 15.31
C SER A 91 3.21 10.09 15.71
N THR A 92 3.54 9.45 16.82
CA THR A 92 2.73 8.39 17.43
C THR A 92 1.66 8.92 18.39
N TYR A 93 1.72 10.21 18.72
CA TYR A 93 0.87 10.85 19.74
C TYR A 93 -0.01 11.97 19.19
N GLN A 94 0.21 12.38 17.95
CA GLN A 94 -0.49 13.49 17.32
C GLN A 94 -0.82 13.16 15.87
N ILE A 95 -1.96 13.67 15.41
CA ILE A 95 -2.33 13.64 13.98
C ILE A 95 -1.36 14.55 13.25
N THR A 96 -0.74 14.07 12.17
CA THR A 96 0.12 14.89 11.32
C THR A 96 -0.49 15.03 9.93
N ILE A 97 -0.31 16.20 9.33
CA ILE A 97 -0.80 16.52 8.00
C ILE A 97 0.34 17.12 7.18
N HIS A 98 0.49 16.64 5.95
CA HIS A 98 1.52 17.08 5.03
C HIS A 98 0.92 17.39 3.67
N LEU A 99 1.53 18.31 2.93
CA LEU A 99 1.20 18.50 1.52
C LEU A 99 1.50 17.20 0.76
N HIS A 100 0.58 16.79 -0.12
CA HIS A 100 0.82 15.61 -0.92
C HIS A 100 1.90 15.93 -1.98
N PRO A 101 3.03 15.19 -2.01
CA PRO A 101 4.21 15.56 -2.80
C PRO A 101 3.92 15.56 -4.32
N GLN A 102 3.00 14.71 -4.77
CA GLN A 102 2.63 14.59 -6.19
C GLN A 102 1.29 15.24 -6.58
N LYS A 103 0.45 15.62 -5.62
CA LYS A 103 -0.91 16.10 -5.86
C LYS A 103 -1.10 17.42 -5.11
N LYS A 104 -0.89 18.54 -5.80
CA LYS A 104 -0.90 19.87 -5.17
C LYS A 104 -2.22 20.22 -4.46
N ASP A 105 -3.33 19.64 -4.91
CA ASP A 105 -4.66 19.85 -4.34
C ASP A 105 -5.03 18.84 -3.25
N TRP A 106 -4.07 18.07 -2.74
CA TRP A 106 -4.29 17.03 -1.74
C TRP A 106 -3.31 17.15 -0.58
N LEU A 107 -3.75 16.66 0.58
CA LEU A 107 -2.96 16.51 1.79
C LEU A 107 -2.90 15.03 2.17
N LEU A 108 -1.83 14.66 2.87
CA LEU A 108 -1.65 13.37 3.53
C LEU A 108 -1.85 13.55 5.02
N LEU A 109 -2.83 12.85 5.58
CA LEU A 109 -3.15 12.83 7.00
C LEU A 109 -2.76 11.48 7.60
N HIS A 110 -1.84 11.50 8.54
CA HIS A 110 -1.49 10.34 9.34
C HIS A 110 -2.28 10.36 10.65
N LEU A 111 -3.07 9.30 10.88
CA LEU A 111 -3.81 9.08 12.12
C LEU A 111 -3.12 7.98 12.92
N PRO A 112 -2.45 8.30 14.04
CA PRO A 112 -1.78 7.30 14.87
C PRO A 112 -2.77 6.31 15.46
N SER A 113 -2.34 5.06 15.64
CA SER A 113 -3.18 4.01 16.23
C SER A 113 -3.73 4.35 17.61
N SER A 114 -2.97 5.09 18.41
CA SER A 114 -3.36 5.61 19.73
C SER A 114 -4.59 6.53 19.69
N LEU A 115 -4.81 7.22 18.56
CA LEU A 115 -5.87 8.21 18.38
C LEU A 115 -7.02 7.70 17.51
N ILE A 116 -6.94 6.49 16.94
CA ILE A 116 -7.98 5.95 16.05
C ILE A 116 -9.36 5.98 16.73
N THR A 117 -9.48 5.47 17.96
CA THR A 117 -10.77 5.36 18.63
C THR A 117 -11.47 6.71 18.82
N GLN A 118 -10.69 7.77 19.04
CA GLN A 118 -11.24 9.12 19.31
C GLN A 118 -11.42 9.94 18.04
N GLN A 119 -10.48 9.86 17.09
CA GLN A 119 -10.38 10.80 15.98
C GLN A 119 -10.76 10.20 14.62
N LEU A 120 -10.96 8.88 14.53
CA LEU A 120 -11.44 8.25 13.30
C LEU A 120 -12.81 8.78 12.85
N PRO A 121 -13.81 9.03 13.72
CA PRO A 121 -15.07 9.64 13.29
C PRO A 121 -14.86 11.01 12.64
N THR A 122 -13.98 11.85 13.21
CA THR A 122 -13.60 13.15 12.67
C THR A 122 -12.99 13.03 11.28
N VAL A 123 -11.99 12.13 11.12
CA VAL A 123 -11.39 11.85 9.81
C VAL A 123 -12.44 11.33 8.84
N LYS A 124 -13.38 10.49 9.30
CA LYS A 124 -14.49 9.98 8.49
C LYS A 124 -15.53 11.04 8.10
N ASN A 125 -15.54 12.21 8.71
CA ASN A 125 -16.43 13.31 8.30
C ASN A 125 -15.81 14.21 7.23
N ILE A 126 -14.53 14.02 6.89
CA ILE A 126 -13.88 14.78 5.83
C ILE A 126 -14.42 14.35 4.47
N HIS A 127 -15.02 15.28 3.76
CA HIS A 127 -15.55 15.04 2.43
C HIS A 127 -14.42 14.83 1.41
N GLY A 128 -14.58 13.85 0.53
CA GLY A 128 -13.59 13.52 -0.52
C GLY A 128 -12.34 12.80 -0.03
N ARG A 129 -12.25 12.44 1.26
CA ARG A 129 -11.12 11.66 1.80
C ARG A 129 -10.99 10.29 1.11
N LYS A 130 -9.77 9.78 1.01
CA LYS A 130 -9.45 8.45 0.48
C LYS A 130 -8.40 7.81 1.38
N TRP A 131 -8.56 6.53 1.69
CA TRP A 131 -7.49 5.80 2.37
C TRP A 131 -6.42 5.44 1.34
N ASN A 132 -5.20 5.90 1.56
CA ASN A 132 -4.02 5.50 0.81
C ASN A 132 -3.31 4.40 1.62
N ALA A 133 -3.61 3.15 1.26
CA ALA A 133 -3.04 1.99 1.94
C ALA A 133 -1.52 1.88 1.77
N ASP A 134 -0.98 2.48 0.70
CA ASP A 134 0.44 2.43 0.38
C ASP A 134 1.26 3.30 1.34
N LEU A 135 0.69 4.45 1.73
CA LEU A 135 1.29 5.36 2.70
C LEU A 135 0.81 5.11 4.13
N SER A 136 -0.19 4.24 4.31
CA SER A 136 -0.93 4.11 5.57
C SER A 136 -1.44 5.46 6.09
N MET A 137 -1.91 6.30 5.17
CA MET A 137 -2.39 7.65 5.44
C MET A 137 -3.71 7.92 4.72
N TRP A 138 -4.48 8.88 5.22
CA TRP A 138 -5.63 9.41 4.52
C TRP A 138 -5.21 10.52 3.56
N GLU A 139 -5.54 10.37 2.29
CA GLU A 139 -5.53 11.47 1.34
C GLU A 139 -6.79 12.31 1.54
N ILE A 140 -6.63 13.61 1.78
CA ILE A 140 -7.76 14.53 1.95
C ILE A 140 -7.62 15.72 0.98
N PRO A 141 -8.73 16.25 0.43
CA PRO A 141 -8.67 17.43 -0.44
C PRO A 141 -8.11 18.64 0.30
N TYR A 142 -7.17 19.35 -0.33
CA TYR A 142 -6.64 20.60 0.19
C TYR A 142 -7.62 21.74 -0.11
N THR A 143 -8.54 21.98 0.83
CA THR A 143 -9.56 23.03 0.72
C THR A 143 -9.53 23.95 1.94
N GLN A 144 -10.09 25.16 1.79
CA GLN A 144 -10.27 26.09 2.91
C GLN A 144 -11.08 25.49 4.07
N VAL A 145 -12.01 24.57 3.77
CA VAL A 145 -12.78 23.85 4.80
C VAL A 145 -11.89 22.90 5.57
N THR A 146 -11.06 22.12 4.86
CA THR A 146 -10.08 21.21 5.47
C THR A 146 -9.13 22.00 6.38
N VAL A 147 -8.58 23.12 5.91
CA VAL A 147 -7.68 23.98 6.69
C VAL A 147 -8.35 24.54 7.95
N ARG A 148 -9.63 24.94 7.86
CA ARG A 148 -10.38 25.48 9.00
C ARG A 148 -10.71 24.42 10.05
N LEU A 149 -11.07 23.20 9.64
CA LEU A 149 -11.39 22.09 10.54
C LEU A 149 -10.23 21.79 11.51
N TRP A 150 -8.99 21.95 11.04
CA TRP A 150 -7.78 21.63 11.82
C TRP A 150 -7.18 22.81 12.58
N ARG A 151 -7.65 24.04 12.36
CA ARG A 151 -7.26 25.18 13.20
C ARG A 151 -7.94 25.17 14.57
N ILE A 152 -8.90 24.27 14.78
CA ILE A 152 -9.77 24.20 15.96
C ILE A 152 -9.43 22.99 16.85
N LEU A 153 -8.60 22.06 16.35
CA LEU A 153 -8.03 20.94 17.11
C LEU A 153 -6.64 21.30 17.63
#